data_AF-A0A7V8XLH0-F1
#
_entry.id   AF-A0A7V8XLH0-F1
#
_cell.length_a   1.000
_cell.length_b   1.000
_cell.length_c   1.000
_cell.angle_alpha   90.00
_cell.angle_beta   90.00
_cell.angle_gamma   90.00
#
_symmetry.space_group_name_H-M   'P 1'
#
loop_
_entity.id
_entity.type
_entity.pdbx_description
1 polymer ?
#
loop_
_entity_poly.entity_id
_entity_poly.type
_entity_poly.pdbx_seq_one_letter_code
_entity_poly.pdbx_strand_id
1 'polypeptide(L)'
;YAAQDANAEESDEVQTEITRGQIVFSFAIAIGFALMLFKVTPALITSWLPIDTTGAFVVIEGVIRVCIFLLYLTLISLLPDLRRVFQYHAAEHKAINAYEAGAELTPERVQKFSLIHPRCGTAFLLWVMVIGIFVFAFVGQPAWYYLILSRILLLPVIAGIAYELIRFAGKHQGNRILMTLLAPGMWLQRLTTRQPSLDQIEVSIRALQEVLTREGGLSTTERKVEVMA
;
A
#
# COMPACT_ATOMS: atom_id res chain seq x y z
N TYR A 1 -4.75 34.36 51.67
CA TYR A 1 -4.39 32.93 51.72
C TYR A 1 -5.55 32.18 51.05
N ALA A 2 -5.67 32.26 49.71
CA ALA A 2 -4.96 31.49 48.68
C ALA A 2 -5.78 30.26 48.25
N ALA A 3 -6.49 30.42 47.12
CA ALA A 3 -6.94 29.39 46.18
C ALA A 3 -7.67 30.14 45.04
N GLN A 4 -6.91 30.68 44.08
CA GLN A 4 -6.52 30.06 42.80
C GLN A 4 -7.58 30.28 41.71
N ASP A 5 -7.31 31.33 40.93
CA ASP A 5 -7.32 31.33 39.47
C ASP A 5 -8.51 30.68 38.77
N ALA A 6 -9.61 31.44 38.74
CA ALA A 6 -10.69 31.29 37.79
C ALA A 6 -10.33 31.92 36.42
N ASN A 7 -9.18 31.53 35.87
CA ASN A 7 -8.85 31.71 34.45
C ASN A 7 -8.45 30.34 33.93
N ALA A 8 -9.45 29.49 33.75
CA ALA A 8 -9.35 28.42 32.78
C ALA A 8 -9.02 29.09 31.45
N GLU A 9 -7.78 28.92 31.00
CA GLU A 9 -7.42 29.09 29.61
C GLU A 9 -8.34 28.15 28.81
N GLU A 10 -9.45 28.70 28.31
CA GLU A 10 -10.13 28.18 27.14
C GLU A 10 -9.07 28.13 26.05
N SER A 11 -8.54 26.93 25.85
CA SER A 11 -7.84 26.60 24.64
C SER A 11 -8.87 26.71 23.54
N ASP A 12 -8.89 27.87 22.88
CA ASP A 12 -9.48 28.05 21.56
C ASP A 12 -8.86 26.99 20.64
N GLU A 13 -9.48 25.81 20.59
CA GLU A 13 -9.30 24.87 19.49
C GLU A 13 -9.76 25.61 18.25
N VAL A 14 -8.81 26.21 17.54
CA VAL A 14 -9.05 26.79 16.22
C VAL A 14 -9.47 25.64 15.31
N GLN A 15 -10.77 25.37 15.25
CA GLN A 15 -11.40 24.53 14.24
C GLN A 15 -11.21 25.23 12.91
N THR A 16 -10.06 24.98 12.28
CA THR A 16 -9.81 25.38 10.91
C THR A 16 -10.66 24.49 10.02
N GLU A 17 -11.93 24.85 9.84
CA GLU A 17 -12.77 24.20 8.84
C GLU A 17 -12.12 24.37 7.47
N ILE A 18 -11.60 23.26 6.94
CA ILE A 18 -10.96 23.25 5.61
C ILE A 18 -12.05 23.60 4.59
N THR A 19 -11.92 24.76 3.95
CA THR A 19 -12.89 25.21 2.97
C THR A 19 -12.85 24.29 1.74
N ARG A 20 -13.99 24.07 1.07
CA ARG A 20 -14.05 23.27 -0.18
C ARG A 20 -12.99 23.69 -1.21
N GLY A 21 -12.71 25.00 -1.31
CA GLY A 21 -11.66 25.54 -2.17
C GLY A 21 -10.26 25.05 -1.79
N GLN A 22 -9.93 24.98 -0.49
CA GLN A 22 -8.65 24.47 0.01
C GLN A 22 -8.50 22.97 -0.24
N ILE A 23 -9.59 22.20 -0.14
CA ILE A 23 -9.62 20.77 -0.48
C ILE A 23 -9.31 20.59 -1.97
N VAL A 24 -10.06 21.26 -2.85
CA VAL A 24 -9.87 21.18 -4.31
C VAL A 24 -8.45 21.60 -4.70
N PHE A 25 -7.93 22.67 -4.11
CA PHE A 25 -6.59 23.15 -4.36
C PHE A 25 -5.51 22.14 -3.93
N SER A 26 -5.65 21.55 -2.73
CA SER A 26 -4.74 20.51 -2.24
C SER A 26 -4.73 19.28 -3.15
N PHE A 27 -5.91 18.85 -3.61
CA PHE A 27 -6.01 17.75 -4.59
C PHE A 27 -5.35 18.11 -5.93
N ALA A 28 -5.58 19.32 -6.44
CA ALA A 28 -4.96 19.76 -7.69
C ALA A 28 -3.43 19.75 -7.60
N ILE A 29 -2.87 20.23 -6.48
CA ILE A 29 -1.42 20.16 -6.22
C ILE A 29 -0.95 18.70 -6.14
N ALA A 30 -1.63 17.85 -5.37
CA ALA A 30 -1.23 16.46 -5.19
C ALA A 30 -1.25 15.68 -6.52
N ILE A 31 -2.30 15.84 -7.32
CA ILE A 31 -2.42 15.24 -8.66
C ILE A 31 -1.36 15.81 -9.59
N GLY A 32 -1.17 17.13 -9.62
CA GLY A 32 -0.15 17.80 -10.42
C GLY A 32 1.25 17.29 -10.09
N PHE A 33 1.59 17.21 -8.80
CA PHE A 33 2.86 16.65 -8.34
C PHE A 33 3.04 15.20 -8.77
N ALA A 34 2.02 14.35 -8.60
CA ALA A 34 2.07 12.96 -9.01
C ALA A 34 2.26 12.80 -10.53
N LEU A 35 1.55 13.57 -11.35
CA LEU A 35 1.71 13.57 -12.81
C LEU A 35 3.11 14.03 -13.22
N MET A 36 3.62 15.10 -12.60
CA MET A 36 4.96 15.58 -12.88
C MET A 36 6.00 14.52 -12.52
N LEU A 37 5.95 13.98 -11.30
CA LEU A 37 6.94 13.03 -10.80
C LEU A 37 6.91 11.67 -11.51
N PHE A 38 5.72 11.12 -11.77
CA PHE A 38 5.58 9.74 -12.27
C PHE A 38 5.27 9.63 -13.77
N LYS A 39 4.86 10.71 -14.44
CA LYS A 39 4.60 10.69 -15.89
C LYS A 39 5.52 11.59 -16.69
N VAL A 40 5.75 12.82 -16.25
CA VAL A 40 6.57 13.79 -17.00
C VAL A 40 8.05 13.54 -16.77
N THR A 41 8.51 13.45 -15.52
CA THR A 41 9.92 13.26 -15.17
C THR A 41 10.54 12.01 -15.83
N PRO A 42 9.92 10.81 -15.79
CA PRO A 42 10.51 9.64 -16.45
C PRO A 42 10.60 9.82 -17.98
N ALA A 43 9.57 10.41 -18.60
CA ALA A 43 9.56 10.66 -20.04
C ALA A 43 10.62 11.68 -20.45
N LEU A 44 10.81 12.75 -19.67
CA LEU A 44 11.85 13.75 -19.90
C LEU A 44 13.25 13.14 -19.79
N ILE A 45 13.53 12.38 -18.72
CA ILE A 45 14.81 11.69 -18.55
C ILE A 45 15.07 10.75 -19.73
N THR A 46 14.06 9.98 -20.14
CA THR A 46 14.18 9.05 -21.26
C THR A 46 14.43 9.77 -22.59
N SER A 47 13.82 10.95 -22.80
CA SER A 47 14.00 11.74 -24.02
C SER A 47 15.41 12.29 -24.22
N TRP A 48 16.22 12.37 -23.16
CA TRP A 48 17.62 12.76 -23.24
C TRP A 48 18.56 11.59 -23.54
N LEU A 49 18.05 10.35 -23.55
CA LEU A 49 18.82 9.17 -23.92
C LEU A 49 18.72 8.93 -25.43
N PRO A 50 19.81 8.54 -26.12
CA PRO A 50 19.80 8.23 -27.54
C PRO A 50 19.13 6.87 -27.78
N ILE A 51 17.80 6.81 -27.75
CA ILE A 51 17.00 5.60 -27.93
C ILE A 51 16.21 5.69 -29.24
N ASP A 52 16.62 4.89 -30.22
CA ASP A 52 16.09 5.01 -31.58
C ASP A 52 14.81 4.19 -31.84
N THR A 53 14.46 3.25 -30.96
CA THR A 53 13.28 2.39 -31.15
C THR A 53 12.17 2.69 -30.15
N THR A 54 10.92 2.72 -30.65
CA THR A 54 9.73 2.98 -29.83
C THR A 54 9.56 1.97 -28.70
N GLY A 55 9.87 0.69 -28.95
CA GLY A 55 9.79 -0.37 -27.94
C GLY A 55 10.79 -0.16 -26.81
N ALA A 56 12.07 0.10 -27.14
CA ALA A 56 13.09 0.38 -26.13
C ALA A 56 12.76 1.64 -25.31
N PHE A 57 12.22 2.68 -25.97
CA PHE A 57 11.79 3.90 -25.28
C PHE A 57 10.74 3.61 -24.20
N VAL A 58 9.69 2.85 -24.53
CA VAL A 58 8.60 2.53 -23.58
C VAL A 58 9.12 1.68 -22.41
N VAL A 59 10.00 0.71 -22.69
CA VAL A 59 10.61 -0.14 -21.66
C VAL A 59 11.50 0.69 -20.73
N ILE A 60 12.39 1.51 -21.28
CA ILE A 60 13.33 2.32 -20.50
C ILE A 60 12.58 3.39 -19.68
N GLU A 61 11.59 4.09 -20.26
CA GLU A 61 10.71 5.02 -19.52
C GLU A 61 10.04 4.29 -18.36
N GLY A 62 9.55 3.08 -18.61
CA GLY A 62 8.95 2.20 -17.62
C GLY A 62 9.90 1.88 -16.45
N VAL A 63 11.12 1.45 -16.77
CA VAL A 63 12.14 1.13 -15.76
C VAL A 63 12.51 2.36 -14.94
N ILE A 64 12.75 3.51 -15.59
CA ILE A 64 13.04 4.78 -14.90
C ILE A 64 11.89 5.15 -13.97
N ARG A 65 10.64 4.99 -14.42
CA ARG A 65 9.46 5.27 -13.59
C ARG A 65 9.40 4.37 -12.35
N VAL A 66 9.68 3.08 -12.48
CA VAL A 66 9.74 2.15 -11.34
C VAL A 66 10.85 2.56 -10.38
N CYS A 67 12.04 2.92 -10.88
CA CYS A 67 13.14 3.41 -10.06
C CYS A 67 12.76 4.68 -9.28
N ILE A 68 12.12 5.66 -9.93
CA ILE A 68 11.63 6.89 -9.29
C ILE A 68 10.59 6.55 -8.22
N PHE A 69 9.68 5.61 -8.48
CA PHE A 69 8.69 5.16 -7.51
C PHE A 69 9.32 4.52 -6.27
N LEU A 70 10.30 3.63 -6.45
CA LEU A 70 11.03 3.02 -5.34
C LEU A 70 11.82 4.07 -4.53
N LEU A 71 12.46 5.02 -5.22
CA LEU A 71 13.17 6.12 -4.57
C LEU A 71 12.21 7.00 -3.78
N TYR A 72 11.08 7.40 -4.38
CA TYR A 72 10.04 8.18 -3.71
C TYR A 72 9.53 7.48 -2.46
N LEU A 73 9.15 6.20 -2.55
CA LEU A 73 8.72 5.42 -1.39
C LEU A 73 9.79 5.35 -0.31
N THR A 74 11.06 5.18 -0.70
CA THR A 74 12.18 5.16 0.25
C THR A 74 12.28 6.49 0.98
N LEU A 75 12.25 7.62 0.28
CA LEU A 75 12.36 8.96 0.86
C LEU A 75 11.21 9.27 1.81
N ILE A 76 9.96 9.04 1.39
CA ILE A 76 8.81 9.32 2.26
C ILE A 76 8.77 8.38 3.47
N SER A 77 9.34 7.17 3.37
CA SER A 77 9.47 6.24 4.51
C SER A 77 10.40 6.74 5.62
N LEU A 78 11.11 7.83 5.38
CA LEU A 78 11.94 8.48 6.39
C LEU A 78 11.13 9.46 7.26
N LEU A 79 9.95 9.89 6.79
CA LEU A 79 9.07 10.80 7.52
C LEU A 79 8.43 10.09 8.73
N PRO A 80 8.49 10.67 9.94
CA PRO A 80 7.96 10.04 11.16
C PRO A 80 6.49 9.62 11.05
N ASP A 81 5.65 10.46 10.47
CA ASP A 81 4.21 10.19 10.34
C ASP A 81 3.94 8.97 9.44
N LEU A 82 4.64 8.87 8.30
CA LEU A 82 4.51 7.71 7.44
C LEU A 82 5.15 6.46 8.02
N ARG A 83 6.23 6.59 8.81
CA ARG A 83 6.76 5.45 9.57
C ARG A 83 5.70 4.88 10.49
N ARG A 84 4.92 5.72 11.17
CA ARG A 84 3.82 5.27 12.04
C ARG A 84 2.74 4.52 11.25
N VAL A 85 2.37 5.01 10.06
CA VAL A 85 1.44 4.30 9.16
C VAL A 85 2.01 2.93 8.75
N PHE A 86 3.30 2.85 8.42
CA PHE A 86 3.95 1.59 8.07
C PHE A 86 4.08 0.61 9.25
N GLN A 87 4.06 1.10 10.49
CA GLN A 87 3.96 0.23 11.66
C GLN A 87 2.56 -0.37 11.79
N TYR A 88 1.50 0.43 11.64
CA TYR A 88 0.13 -0.10 11.64
C TYR A 88 -0.11 -1.12 10.52
N HIS A 89 0.41 -0.86 9.33
CA HIS A 89 0.38 -1.83 8.24
C HIS A 89 1.12 -3.13 8.58
N ALA A 90 2.28 -3.04 9.24
CA ALA A 90 2.97 -4.23 9.72
C ALA A 90 2.21 -4.98 10.83
N ALA A 91 1.50 -4.25 11.70
CA ALA A 91 0.65 -4.85 12.73
C ALA A 91 -0.47 -5.70 12.10
N GLU A 92 -1.11 -5.20 11.04
CA GLU A 92 -2.09 -5.94 10.23
C GLU A 92 -1.51 -7.26 9.70
N HIS A 93 -0.35 -7.18 9.05
CA HIS A 93 0.32 -8.38 8.52
C HIS A 93 0.61 -9.40 9.62
N LYS A 94 1.11 -8.95 10.77
CA LYS A 94 1.41 -9.85 11.88
C LYS A 94 0.16 -10.50 12.45
N ALA A 95 -0.92 -9.74 12.64
CA ALA A 95 -2.19 -10.26 13.16
C ALA A 95 -2.79 -11.32 12.22
N ILE A 96 -2.80 -11.05 10.91
CA ILE A 96 -3.28 -12.01 9.90
C ILE A 96 -2.37 -13.25 9.86
N ASN A 97 -1.05 -13.08 9.81
CA ASN A 97 -0.10 -14.20 9.82
C ASN A 97 -0.28 -15.09 11.07
N ALA A 98 -0.51 -14.48 12.24
CA ALA A 98 -0.75 -15.20 13.49
C ALA A 98 -2.07 -15.97 13.46
N TYR A 99 -3.13 -15.35 12.95
CA TYR A 99 -4.43 -15.99 12.77
C TYR A 99 -4.37 -17.18 11.81
N GLU A 100 -3.74 -17.01 10.64
CA GLU A 100 -3.55 -18.08 9.65
C GLU A 100 -2.73 -19.25 10.18
N ALA A 101 -1.77 -18.97 11.08
CA ALA A 101 -0.99 -20.00 11.75
C ALA A 101 -1.73 -20.67 12.93
N GLY A 102 -2.97 -20.26 13.23
CA GLY A 102 -3.74 -20.77 14.36
C GLY A 102 -3.17 -20.40 15.73
N ALA A 103 -2.36 -19.33 15.80
CA ALA A 103 -1.78 -18.87 17.05
C ALA A 103 -2.79 -18.06 17.87
N GLU A 104 -2.60 -18.06 19.19
CA GLU A 104 -3.37 -17.20 20.07
C GLU A 104 -3.07 -15.72 19.79
N LEU A 105 -4.12 -14.93 19.61
CA LEU A 105 -4.04 -13.50 19.27
C LEU A 105 -3.77 -12.63 20.51
N THR A 106 -2.58 -12.78 21.09
CA THR A 106 -2.03 -11.86 22.09
C THR A 106 -0.93 -10.98 21.50
N PRO A 107 -0.79 -9.70 21.91
CA PRO A 107 0.22 -8.81 21.35
C PRO A 107 1.64 -9.39 21.35
N GLU A 108 2.06 -10.06 22.42
CA GLU A 108 3.41 -10.61 22.59
C GLU A 108 3.67 -11.80 21.65
N ARG A 109 2.64 -12.60 21.36
CA ARG A 109 2.73 -13.72 20.41
C ARG A 109 2.73 -13.20 18.97
N VAL A 110 1.80 -12.30 18.67
CA VAL A 110 1.64 -11.70 17.33
C VAL A 110 2.90 -10.90 16.94
N GLN A 111 3.59 -10.24 17.88
CA GLN A 111 4.86 -9.54 17.64
C GLN A 111 5.94 -10.41 16.98
N LYS A 112 5.90 -11.74 17.15
CA LYS A 112 6.91 -12.66 16.60
C LYS A 112 6.69 -13.03 15.13
N PHE A 113 5.52 -12.72 14.59
CA PHE A 113 5.17 -13.05 13.20
C PHE A 113 5.84 -12.11 12.19
N SER A 114 5.86 -12.56 10.93
CA SER A 114 6.47 -11.86 9.81
C SER A 114 5.82 -10.49 9.56
N LEU A 115 6.64 -9.51 9.16
CA LEU A 115 6.19 -8.21 8.65
C LEU A 115 5.65 -8.30 7.22
N ILE A 116 5.88 -9.41 6.54
CA ILE A 116 5.55 -9.62 5.13
C ILE A 116 4.39 -10.59 5.04
N HIS A 117 3.45 -10.29 4.16
CA HIS A 117 2.31 -11.15 3.86
C HIS A 117 2.14 -11.29 2.34
N PRO A 118 2.11 -12.52 1.77
CA PRO A 118 2.04 -12.74 0.32
C PRO A 118 0.79 -12.14 -0.35
N ARG A 119 -0.30 -11.97 0.41
CA ARG A 119 -1.58 -11.43 -0.08
C ARG A 119 -1.70 -9.91 0.06
N CYS A 120 -0.64 -9.22 0.48
CA CYS A 120 -0.68 -7.77 0.69
C CYS A 120 -0.82 -7.01 -0.64
N GLY A 121 -1.79 -6.10 -0.68
CA GLY A 121 -2.05 -5.22 -1.82
C GLY A 121 -0.98 -4.16 -2.08
N THR A 122 0.00 -3.92 -1.20
CA THR A 122 1.04 -2.92 -1.48
C THR A 122 1.89 -3.27 -2.70
N ALA A 123 2.08 -4.57 -2.97
CA ALA A 123 2.73 -5.03 -4.20
C ALA A 123 1.89 -4.77 -5.46
N PHE A 124 0.59 -4.50 -5.32
CA PHE A 124 -0.33 -4.27 -6.45
C PHE A 124 0.12 -3.12 -7.34
N LEU A 125 0.49 -1.97 -6.75
CA LEU A 125 0.93 -0.82 -7.53
C LEU A 125 2.20 -1.12 -8.33
N LEU A 126 3.16 -1.83 -7.72
CA LEU A 126 4.36 -2.25 -8.43
C LEU A 126 4.02 -3.19 -9.59
N TRP A 127 3.14 -4.17 -9.39
CA TRP A 127 2.73 -5.08 -10.45
C TRP A 127 1.96 -4.37 -11.56
N VAL A 128 1.07 -3.44 -11.23
CA VAL A 128 0.38 -2.58 -12.22
C VAL A 128 1.39 -1.81 -13.05
N MET A 129 2.43 -1.24 -12.44
CA MET A 129 3.48 -0.54 -13.17
C MET A 129 4.26 -1.48 -14.07
N VAL A 130 4.76 -2.60 -13.54
CA VAL A 130 5.59 -3.58 -14.28
C VAL A 130 4.81 -4.20 -15.44
N ILE A 131 3.59 -4.70 -15.18
CA ILE A 131 2.71 -5.26 -16.21
C ILE A 131 2.37 -4.18 -17.24
N GLY A 132 2.13 -2.94 -16.79
CA GLY A 132 1.89 -1.81 -17.68
C GLY A 132 3.02 -1.55 -18.67
N ILE A 133 4.28 -1.76 -18.27
CA ILE A 133 5.43 -1.63 -19.19
C ILE A 133 5.29 -2.61 -20.36
N PHE A 134 5.03 -3.88 -20.05
CA PHE A 134 4.89 -4.92 -21.08
C PHE A 134 3.67 -4.68 -21.96
N VAL A 135 2.51 -4.40 -21.37
CA VAL A 135 1.26 -4.16 -22.11
C VAL A 135 1.39 -2.94 -23.03
N PHE A 136 1.95 -1.83 -22.54
CA PHE A 136 2.10 -0.62 -23.33
C PHE A 136 3.24 -0.68 -24.34
N ALA A 137 4.23 -1.56 -24.16
CA ALA A 137 5.27 -1.78 -25.17
C ALA A 137 4.68 -2.30 -26.50
N PHE A 138 3.63 -3.13 -26.45
CA PHE A 138 2.92 -3.59 -27.65
C PHE A 138 2.09 -2.48 -28.34
N VAL A 139 1.63 -1.49 -27.58
CA VAL A 139 0.86 -0.35 -28.11
C VAL A 139 1.78 0.71 -28.75
N GLY A 140 2.98 0.89 -28.20
CA GLY A 140 3.94 1.89 -28.67
C GLY A 140 3.50 3.34 -28.37
N GLN A 141 3.75 4.22 -29.33
CA GLN A 141 3.54 5.67 -29.26
C GLN A 141 2.59 6.14 -30.39
N PRO A 142 1.30 5.79 -30.36
CA PRO A 142 0.34 6.26 -31.36
C PRO A 142 0.06 7.77 -31.18
N ALA A 143 -0.73 8.34 -32.07
CA ALA A 143 -1.17 9.74 -31.95
C ALA A 143 -1.78 10.02 -30.56
N TRP A 144 -1.61 11.25 -30.06
CA TRP A 144 -1.87 11.62 -28.66
C TRP A 144 -3.27 11.22 -28.14
N TYR A 145 -4.30 11.28 -28.98
CA TYR A 145 -5.67 10.88 -28.63
C TYR A 145 -5.81 9.36 -28.46
N TYR A 146 -5.21 8.56 -29.36
CA TYR A 146 -5.14 7.10 -29.20
C TYR A 146 -4.25 6.69 -28.04
N LEU A 147 -3.20 7.47 -27.75
CA LEU A 147 -2.35 7.24 -26.60
C LEU A 147 -3.18 7.38 -25.32
N ILE A 148 -3.88 8.50 -25.12
CA ILE A 148 -4.74 8.71 -23.95
C ILE A 148 -5.81 7.62 -23.85
N LEU A 149 -6.51 7.34 -24.95
CA LEU A 149 -7.57 6.34 -24.99
C LEU A 149 -7.04 4.95 -24.59
N SER A 150 -5.90 4.53 -25.15
CA SER A 150 -5.29 3.23 -24.83
C SER A 150 -4.86 3.14 -23.37
N ARG A 151 -4.35 4.22 -22.77
CA ARG A 151 -3.94 4.24 -21.36
C ARG A 151 -5.13 4.11 -20.42
N ILE A 152 -6.26 4.75 -20.74
CA ILE A 152 -7.50 4.66 -19.94
C ILE A 152 -8.13 3.27 -20.08
N LEU A 153 -8.30 2.77 -21.31
CA LEU A 153 -8.99 1.51 -21.57
C LEU A 153 -8.21 0.28 -21.10
N LEU A 154 -6.87 0.31 -21.14
CA LEU A 154 -6.05 -0.82 -20.71
C LEU A 154 -5.79 -0.83 -19.19
N LEU A 155 -6.11 0.23 -18.46
CA LEU A 155 -5.89 0.29 -17.01
C LEU A 155 -6.67 -0.79 -16.25
N PRO A 156 -7.97 -1.05 -16.51
CA PRO A 156 -8.69 -2.16 -15.91
C PRO A 156 -8.09 -3.53 -16.23
N VAL A 157 -7.60 -3.72 -17.46
CA VAL A 157 -6.97 -4.98 -17.89
C VAL A 157 -5.68 -5.21 -17.10
N ILE A 158 -4.81 -4.20 -17.01
CA ILE A 158 -3.56 -4.26 -16.25
C ILE A 158 -3.85 -4.53 -14.76
N ALA A 159 -4.82 -3.83 -14.19
CA ALA A 159 -5.26 -4.02 -12.81
C ALA A 159 -5.80 -5.44 -12.57
N GLY A 160 -6.59 -5.98 -13.49
CA GLY A 160 -7.10 -7.35 -13.42
C GLY A 160 -5.99 -8.40 -13.45
N ILE A 161 -4.99 -8.24 -14.33
CA ILE A 161 -3.83 -9.13 -14.39
C ILE A 161 -3.02 -9.05 -13.09
N ALA A 162 -2.78 -7.84 -12.57
CA ALA A 162 -2.06 -7.64 -11.32
C ALA A 162 -2.80 -8.28 -10.12
N TYR A 163 -4.12 -8.14 -10.07
CA TYR A 163 -4.96 -8.77 -9.05
C TYR A 163 -4.88 -10.30 -9.09
N GLU A 164 -5.07 -10.90 -10.27
CA GLU A 164 -5.02 -12.36 -10.41
C GLU A 164 -3.62 -12.90 -10.12
N LEU A 165 -2.55 -12.17 -10.48
CA LEU A 165 -1.18 -12.52 -10.12
C LEU A 165 -0.99 -12.60 -8.60
N ILE A 166 -1.42 -11.59 -7.85
CA ILE A 166 -1.30 -11.56 -6.38
C ILE A 166 -2.20 -12.63 -5.74
N ARG A 167 -3.43 -12.79 -6.25
CA ARG A 167 -4.36 -13.81 -5.78
C ARG A 167 -3.80 -15.23 -5.99
N PHE A 168 -3.21 -15.48 -7.15
CA PHE A 168 -2.57 -16.75 -7.49
C PHE A 168 -1.36 -17.01 -6.59
N ALA A 169 -0.54 -15.98 -6.34
CA ALA A 169 0.56 -16.03 -5.38
C ALA A 169 0.13 -16.47 -3.99
N GLY A 170 -0.94 -15.85 -3.48
CA GLY A 170 -1.50 -16.16 -2.17
C GLY A 170 -1.94 -17.62 -2.02
N LYS A 171 -2.40 -18.25 -3.10
CA LYS A 171 -2.82 -19.66 -3.13
C LYS A 171 -1.66 -20.64 -3.27
N HIS A 172 -0.49 -20.21 -3.76
CA HIS A 172 0.62 -21.10 -4.13
C HIS A 172 1.93 -20.73 -3.43
N GLN A 173 1.86 -20.39 -2.14
CA GLN A 173 3.02 -19.97 -1.33
C GLN A 173 4.15 -21.02 -1.28
N GLY A 174 3.83 -22.31 -1.44
CA GLY A 174 4.82 -23.39 -1.47
C GLY A 174 5.66 -23.48 -2.75
N ASN A 175 5.26 -22.79 -3.83
CA ASN A 175 6.00 -22.85 -5.09
C ASN A 175 7.17 -21.84 -5.08
N ARG A 176 8.39 -22.38 -4.92
CA ARG A 176 9.62 -21.57 -4.84
C ARG A 176 9.84 -20.69 -6.08
N ILE A 177 9.57 -21.20 -7.28
CA ILE A 177 9.77 -20.46 -8.53
C ILE A 177 8.83 -19.23 -8.57
N LEU A 178 7.56 -19.45 -8.22
CA LEU A 178 6.57 -18.37 -8.14
C LEU A 178 6.97 -17.33 -7.10
N MET A 179 7.39 -17.77 -5.91
CA MET A 179 7.82 -16.85 -4.85
C MET A 179 9.08 -16.07 -5.22
N THR A 180 10.01 -16.64 -5.98
CA THR A 180 11.17 -15.91 -6.52
C THR A 180 10.75 -14.85 -7.53
N LEU A 181 9.84 -15.18 -8.45
CA LEU A 181 9.32 -14.22 -9.42
C LEU A 181 8.62 -13.05 -8.72
N LEU A 182 7.94 -13.32 -7.61
CA LEU A 182 7.20 -12.32 -6.85
C LEU A 182 8.02 -11.62 -5.75
N ALA A 183 9.28 -12.01 -5.59
CA ALA A 183 10.19 -11.43 -4.60
C ALA A 183 10.28 -9.90 -4.65
N PRO A 184 10.30 -9.24 -5.83
CA PRO A 184 10.32 -7.78 -5.89
C PRO A 184 9.12 -7.14 -5.18
N GLY A 185 7.93 -7.72 -5.32
CA GLY A 185 6.73 -7.26 -4.61
C GLY A 185 6.82 -7.45 -3.10
N MET A 186 7.43 -8.55 -2.64
CA MET A 186 7.67 -8.77 -1.21
C MET A 186 8.76 -7.85 -0.65
N TRP A 187 9.77 -7.49 -1.44
CA TRP A 187 10.79 -6.51 -1.05
C TRP A 187 10.20 -5.12 -0.89
N LEU A 188 9.25 -4.74 -1.74
CA LEU A 188 8.52 -3.48 -1.59
C LEU A 188 7.84 -3.38 -0.21
N GLN A 189 7.28 -4.49 0.29
CA GLN A 189 6.67 -4.50 1.63
C GLN A 189 7.68 -4.13 2.71
N ARG A 190 8.97 -4.46 2.55
CA ARG A 190 10.02 -4.05 3.52
C ARG A 190 10.24 -2.53 3.54
N LEU A 191 9.93 -1.83 2.45
CA LEU A 191 9.96 -0.36 2.43
C LEU A 191 8.74 0.24 3.15
N THR A 192 7.58 -0.42 3.05
CA THR A 192 6.28 0.06 3.55
C THR A 192 5.81 -0.61 4.84
N THR A 193 6.71 -1.30 5.55
CA THR A 193 6.44 -1.92 6.86
C THR A 193 7.53 -1.56 7.86
N ARG A 194 7.16 -1.35 9.11
CA ARG A 194 8.09 -1.05 10.21
C ARG A 194 7.68 -1.85 11.44
N GLN A 195 8.60 -2.14 12.36
CA GLN A 195 8.23 -2.89 13.56
C GLN A 195 7.18 -2.11 14.37
N PRO A 196 5.99 -2.70 14.60
CA PRO A 196 4.96 -2.07 15.40
C PRO A 196 5.26 -2.21 16.89
N SER A 197 4.67 -1.31 17.67
CA SER A 197 4.55 -1.43 19.12
C SER A 197 3.36 -2.33 19.50
N LEU A 198 3.33 -2.79 20.75
CA LEU A 198 2.32 -3.76 21.21
C LEU A 198 0.90 -3.19 21.19
N ASP A 199 0.72 -1.90 21.44
CA ASP A 199 -0.55 -1.17 21.33
C ASP A 199 -1.08 -1.17 19.88
N GLN A 200 -0.21 -0.97 18.90
CA GLN A 200 -0.60 -1.02 17.49
C GLN A 200 -1.01 -2.45 17.07
N ILE A 201 -0.33 -3.45 17.61
CA ILE A 201 -0.73 -4.85 17.42
C ILE A 201 -2.09 -5.13 18.07
N GLU A 202 -2.33 -4.63 19.29
CA GLU A 202 -3.64 -4.79 19.93
C GLU A 202 -4.75 -4.20 19.07
N VAL A 203 -4.59 -2.97 18.57
CA VAL A 203 -5.55 -2.34 17.64
C VAL A 203 -5.80 -3.23 16.43
N SER A 204 -4.74 -3.79 15.85
CA SER A 204 -4.86 -4.68 14.69
C SER A 204 -5.57 -6.00 15.01
N ILE A 205 -5.30 -6.61 16.17
CA ILE A 205 -5.99 -7.82 16.64
C ILE A 205 -7.49 -7.53 16.82
N ARG A 206 -7.84 -6.41 17.45
CA ARG A 206 -9.24 -6.00 17.65
C ARG A 206 -9.95 -5.79 16.32
N ALA A 207 -9.32 -5.08 15.38
CA ALA A 207 -9.86 -4.87 14.04
C ALA A 207 -10.09 -6.19 13.30
N LEU A 208 -9.12 -7.12 13.37
CA LEU A 208 -9.24 -8.45 12.77
C LEU A 208 -10.40 -9.25 13.39
N GLN A 209 -10.53 -9.25 14.72
CA GLN A 209 -11.62 -9.94 15.41
C GLN A 209 -13.00 -9.39 15.04
N GLU A 210 -13.13 -8.07 14.89
CA GLU A 210 -14.38 -7.46 14.45
C GLU A 210 -14.77 -7.91 13.03
N VAL A 211 -13.80 -7.94 12.10
CA VAL A 211 -14.02 -8.45 10.73
C VAL A 211 -14.48 -9.91 10.78
N LEU A 212 -13.77 -10.75 11.53
CA LEU A 212 -14.13 -12.16 11.68
C LEU A 212 -15.51 -12.34 12.32
N THR A 213 -15.88 -11.51 13.28
CA THR A 213 -17.23 -11.54 13.90
C THR A 213 -18.31 -11.27 12.86
N ARG A 214 -18.11 -10.24 12.03
CA ARG A 214 -19.07 -9.86 10.97
C ARG A 214 -19.16 -10.88 9.84
N GLU A 215 -18.05 -11.54 9.53
CA GLU A 215 -18.00 -12.63 8.55
C GLU A 215 -18.55 -13.96 9.10
N GLY A 216 -19.00 -14.00 10.37
CA GLY A 216 -19.52 -15.21 11.02
C GLY A 216 -18.43 -16.19 11.46
N GLY A 217 -17.18 -15.75 11.50
CA GLY A 217 -15.98 -16.55 11.71
C GLY A 217 -15.51 -16.72 13.17
N LEU A 218 -16.23 -16.22 14.18
CA LEU A 218 -15.87 -16.43 15.60
C LEU A 218 -16.91 -17.27 16.35
N SER A 219 -16.76 -18.59 16.24
CA SER A 219 -17.37 -19.57 17.18
C SER A 219 -16.53 -19.72 18.47
N THR A 220 -15.98 -18.63 19.02
CA THR A 220 -15.18 -18.70 20.27
C THR A 220 -15.99 -18.29 21.51
N THR A 221 -17.10 -17.57 21.35
CA THR A 221 -17.99 -17.19 22.46
C THR A 221 -19.02 -18.28 22.79
N GLU A 222 -19.34 -19.17 21.85
CA GLU A 222 -20.28 -20.29 22.09
C GLU A 222 -19.70 -21.37 23.02
N ARG A 223 -18.38 -21.46 23.19
CA ARG A 223 -17.77 -22.50 24.04
C ARG A 223 -17.80 -22.24 25.55
N LYS A 224 -18.17 -21.03 25.99
CA LYS A 224 -18.19 -20.69 27.44
C LYS A 224 -19.57 -20.69 28.08
N VAL A 225 -20.64 -20.85 27.30
CA VAL A 225 -22.02 -20.81 27.82
C VAL A 225 -22.62 -22.21 28.00
N GLU A 226 -21.98 -23.26 27.49
CA GLU A 226 -22.51 -24.64 27.54
C GLU A 226 -21.96 -25.54 28.69
N VAL A 227 -21.37 -24.96 29.75
CA VAL A 227 -20.94 -25.73 30.94
C VAL A 227 -21.63 -25.25 32.22
N MET A 228 -22.72 -24.49 32.11
CA MET A 228 -23.60 -24.19 33.24
C MET A 228 -25.06 -24.35 32.83
N ALA A 229 -25.44 -25.59 32.54
CA ALA A 229 -26.80 -26.11 32.64
C ALA A 229 -26.75 -27.63 32.85
#